data_AF-A0A7Y2K728-F1
#
_entry.id   AF-A0A7Y2K728-F1
#
_cell.length_a   1.000
_cell.length_b   1.000
_cell.length_c   1.000
_cell.angle_alpha   90.00
_cell.angle_beta   90.00
_cell.angle_gamma   90.00
#
_symmetry.space_group_name_H-M   'P 1'
#
loop_
_entity.id
_entity.type
_entity.pdbx_description
1 polymer ?
#
loop_
_entity_poly.entity_id
_entity_poly.type
_entity_poly.pdbx_seq_one_letter_code
_entity_poly.pdbx_strand_id
1 'polypeptide(L)'
;MDKKKKKIISYFLSFLVLSSISIAQNTLIHHEIIANVQPSASSIEVKDEITLPENMLSQELKFTLHNALTVSIETSGLRIEKINDGVNAEDVGMDREETESTEDLRLNEYKITFPENHKGDLIVNLRYSGKIESPIEQSEENYARGFSESPGIIADIGIYLAGSTYWIPHFNDELFTFNLKSSTPAGWRTVSQGTRVKNEDLNERHVDVWESPEPMEEVFLIAAEFTEYDYTVGAVTAMTFLRTPDEALANKYLETTAQYLEMYRQLVGPYPFTKFALVENFWETGYGMPSFTLLGEKIIRFPFILHSSYPHELLHNWWGNSVYVDFEKGN
;
A
#
# COMPACT_ATOMS: atom_id res chain seq x y z
N MET A 1 -11.02 -54.10 -63.56
CA MET A 1 -11.67 -52.85 -63.10
C MET A 1 -11.07 -52.52 -61.74
N ASP A 2 -10.40 -51.38 -61.70
CA ASP A 2 -9.33 -50.98 -60.79
C ASP A 2 -9.90 -50.28 -59.54
N LYS A 3 -9.54 -50.72 -58.33
CA LYS A 3 -9.74 -49.93 -57.09
C LYS A 3 -8.61 -50.18 -56.10
N LYS A 4 -7.56 -49.35 -56.23
CA LYS A 4 -6.51 -49.08 -55.25
C LYS A 4 -7.09 -48.80 -53.85
N LYS A 5 -6.72 -49.58 -52.84
CA LYS A 5 -6.84 -49.22 -51.43
C LYS A 5 -5.67 -48.28 -51.07
N LYS A 6 -5.94 -46.97 -50.95
CA LYS A 6 -4.99 -46.00 -50.40
C LYS A 6 -4.93 -46.17 -48.88
N LYS A 7 -3.73 -46.45 -48.35
CA LYS A 7 -3.41 -46.34 -46.92
C LYS A 7 -3.40 -44.86 -46.56
N ILE A 8 -4.22 -44.46 -45.58
CA ILE A 8 -4.15 -43.14 -44.97
C ILE A 8 -3.09 -43.23 -43.87
N ILE A 9 -1.94 -42.60 -44.10
CA ILE A 9 -0.91 -42.39 -43.08
C ILE A 9 -1.30 -41.09 -42.37
N SER A 10 -1.71 -41.20 -41.11
CA SER A 10 -2.02 -40.05 -40.26
C SER A 10 -0.70 -39.52 -39.69
N TYR A 11 -0.24 -38.36 -40.16
CA TYR A 11 0.86 -37.63 -39.54
C TYR A 11 0.32 -36.84 -38.36
N PHE A 12 0.67 -37.27 -37.14
CA PHE A 12 0.46 -36.50 -35.92
C PHE A 12 1.54 -35.41 -35.87
N LEU A 13 1.15 -34.17 -36.12
CA LEU A 13 2.03 -33.00 -35.95
C LEU A 13 1.96 -32.57 -34.48
N SER A 14 2.97 -32.94 -33.69
CA SER A 14 3.11 -32.47 -32.31
C SER A 14 3.61 -31.01 -32.34
N PHE A 15 2.71 -30.06 -32.10
CA PHE A 15 3.08 -28.68 -31.80
C PHE A 15 3.66 -28.63 -30.38
N LEU A 16 4.99 -28.56 -30.29
CA LEU A 16 5.68 -28.25 -29.05
C LEU A 16 5.58 -26.74 -28.85
N VAL A 17 4.63 -26.29 -28.03
CA VAL A 17 4.60 -24.90 -27.57
C VAL A 17 5.68 -24.78 -26.49
N LEU A 18 6.86 -24.28 -26.87
CA LEU A 18 7.82 -23.77 -25.90
C LEU A 18 7.22 -22.49 -25.30
N SER A 19 6.58 -22.62 -24.15
CA SER A 19 6.32 -21.50 -23.26
C SER A 19 7.67 -21.04 -22.70
N SER A 20 8.31 -20.09 -23.38
CA SER A 20 9.37 -19.28 -22.80
C SER A 20 8.73 -18.45 -21.69
N ILE A 21 8.85 -18.93 -20.45
CA ILE A 21 8.67 -18.08 -19.28
C ILE A 21 9.86 -17.12 -19.31
N SER A 22 9.65 -15.96 -19.92
CA SER A 22 10.51 -14.81 -19.65
C SER A 22 10.32 -14.51 -18.17
N ILE A 23 11.29 -14.88 -17.34
CA ILE A 23 11.41 -14.31 -16.01
C ILE A 23 11.68 -12.83 -16.29
N ALA A 24 10.64 -12.00 -16.23
CA ALA A 24 10.84 -10.57 -16.21
C ALA A 24 11.76 -10.31 -15.01
N GLN A 25 12.94 -9.76 -15.27
CA GLN A 25 13.81 -9.27 -14.22
C GLN A 25 12.98 -8.23 -13.47
N ASN A 26 12.63 -8.51 -12.20
CA ASN A 26 11.88 -7.55 -11.41
C ASN A 26 12.84 -6.39 -11.15
N THR A 27 12.57 -5.24 -11.77
CA THR A 27 13.43 -4.06 -11.66
C THR A 27 13.09 -3.18 -10.46
N LEU A 28 12.04 -3.55 -9.73
CA LEU A 28 11.53 -2.78 -8.60
C LEU A 28 11.96 -3.43 -7.30
N ILE A 29 12.08 -2.60 -6.25
CA ILE A 29 12.16 -3.10 -4.89
C ILE A 29 10.86 -3.87 -4.59
N HIS A 30 10.99 -4.99 -3.88
CA HIS A 30 9.85 -5.71 -3.34
C HIS A 30 9.98 -5.88 -1.84
N HIS A 31 8.92 -5.59 -1.10
CA HIS A 31 8.84 -5.77 0.36
C HIS A 31 7.89 -6.91 0.74
N GLU A 32 8.37 -7.84 1.56
CA GLU A 32 7.55 -8.86 2.24
C GLU A 32 7.42 -8.50 3.71
N ILE A 33 6.35 -7.77 4.05
CA ILE A 33 6.19 -7.06 5.32
C ILE A 33 5.34 -7.89 6.28
N ILE A 34 5.86 -8.12 7.48
CA ILE A 34 5.11 -8.70 8.61
C ILE A 34 5.08 -7.67 9.75
N ALA A 35 3.93 -7.01 9.92
CA ALA A 35 3.71 -5.97 10.92
C ALA A 35 2.86 -6.48 12.10
N ASN A 36 3.42 -6.45 13.30
CA ASN A 36 2.69 -6.70 14.55
C ASN A 36 2.43 -5.36 15.24
N VAL A 37 1.16 -4.96 15.32
CA VAL A 37 0.77 -3.64 15.84
C VAL A 37 0.04 -3.80 17.17
N GLN A 38 0.35 -2.92 18.11
CA GLN A 38 -0.29 -2.85 19.42
C GLN A 38 -0.81 -1.42 19.68
N PRO A 39 -2.08 -1.14 19.36
CA PRO A 39 -2.72 0.17 19.55
C PRO A 39 -2.53 0.77 20.95
N SER A 40 -2.79 -0.03 21.99
CA SER A 40 -2.73 0.41 23.39
C SER A 40 -1.33 0.78 23.89
N ALA A 41 -0.28 0.43 23.14
CA ALA A 41 1.11 0.73 23.46
C ALA A 41 1.72 1.73 22.46
N SER A 42 0.93 2.20 21.49
CA SER A 42 1.37 3.02 20.36
C SER A 42 2.55 2.44 19.60
N SER A 43 2.67 1.11 19.58
CA SER A 43 3.89 0.43 19.16
C SER A 43 3.68 -0.51 17.99
N ILE A 44 4.73 -0.66 17.19
CA ILE A 44 4.81 -1.60 16.07
C ILE A 44 6.13 -2.37 16.12
N GLU A 45 6.06 -3.63 15.71
CA GLU A 45 7.22 -4.48 15.43
C GLU A 45 7.07 -5.02 14.00
N VAL A 46 8.04 -4.71 13.14
CA VAL A 46 8.05 -5.12 11.74
C VAL A 46 9.23 -6.03 11.46
N LYS A 47 8.96 -7.08 10.69
CA LYS A 47 9.96 -7.79 9.91
C LYS A 47 9.70 -7.51 8.44
N ASP A 48 10.74 -7.18 7.72
CA ASP A 48 10.66 -6.84 6.31
C ASP A 48 11.76 -7.60 5.57
N GLU A 49 11.36 -8.48 4.65
CA GLU A 49 12.28 -9.08 3.67
C GLU A 49 12.22 -8.25 2.39
N ILE A 50 13.31 -7.53 2.13
CA ILE A 50 13.42 -6.56 1.05
C ILE A 50 14.25 -7.18 -0.07
N THR A 51 13.66 -7.34 -1.24
CA THR A 51 14.37 -7.74 -2.45
C THR A 51 14.79 -6.49 -3.21
N LEU A 52 16.10 -6.23 -3.26
CA LEU A 52 16.71 -5.11 -3.95
C LEU A 52 17.29 -5.59 -5.29
N PRO A 53 16.89 -4.99 -6.43
CA PRO A 53 17.33 -5.43 -7.74
C PRO A 53 18.82 -5.08 -7.99
N GLU A 54 19.51 -5.93 -8.75
CA GLU A 54 20.96 -5.81 -8.98
C GLU A 54 21.41 -4.44 -9.52
N ASN A 55 20.58 -3.77 -10.32
CA ASN A 55 20.85 -2.44 -10.89
C ASN A 55 21.05 -1.36 -9.80
N MET A 56 20.38 -1.49 -8.66
CA MET A 56 20.49 -0.56 -7.53
C MET A 56 21.78 -0.75 -6.73
N LEU A 57 22.41 -1.92 -6.81
CA LEU A 57 23.63 -2.25 -6.06
C LEU A 57 24.90 -1.56 -6.60
N SER A 58 24.77 -0.80 -7.68
CA SER A 58 25.84 0.03 -8.24
C SER A 58 26.14 1.30 -7.40
N GLN A 59 25.26 1.63 -6.45
CA GLN A 59 25.34 2.82 -5.61
C GLN A 59 25.56 2.46 -4.13
N GLU A 60 25.83 3.47 -3.29
CA GLU A 60 25.79 3.28 -1.85
C GLU A 60 24.35 2.97 -1.42
N LEU A 61 24.12 1.78 -0.86
CA LEU A 61 22.80 1.38 -0.41
C LEU A 61 22.48 2.06 0.92
N LYS A 62 21.71 3.15 0.85
CA LYS A 62 21.23 3.93 1.99
C LYS A 62 19.72 3.87 2.05
N PHE A 63 19.18 3.99 3.25
CA PHE A 63 17.75 4.19 3.43
C PHE A 63 17.49 5.09 4.65
N THR A 64 16.34 5.74 4.64
CA THR A 64 15.81 6.48 5.78
C THR A 64 14.66 5.72 6.43
N LEU A 65 14.50 5.91 7.74
CA LEU A 65 13.42 5.33 8.53
C LEU A 65 13.06 6.29 9.66
N HIS A 66 11.80 6.32 10.09
CA HIS A 66 11.36 7.11 11.23
C HIS A 66 12.30 6.92 12.43
N ASN A 67 12.77 8.03 13.02
CA ASN A 67 13.78 7.98 14.08
C ASN A 67 13.35 7.21 15.34
N ALA A 68 12.04 7.09 15.58
CA ALA A 68 11.46 6.36 16.70
C ALA A 68 11.57 4.83 16.53
N LEU A 69 11.86 4.36 15.30
CA LEU A 69 12.05 2.95 15.00
C LEU A 69 13.52 2.57 15.14
N THR A 70 13.78 1.62 16.05
CA THR A 70 15.10 1.00 16.21
C THR A 70 15.20 -0.18 15.25
N VAL A 71 16.21 -0.17 14.37
CA VAL A 71 16.40 -1.18 13.31
C VAL A 71 17.60 -2.08 13.59
N SER A 72 17.49 -3.32 13.15
CA SER A 72 18.53 -4.34 13.12
C SER A 72 18.45 -5.13 11.82
N ILE A 73 19.58 -5.66 11.37
CA ILE A 73 19.68 -6.52 10.19
C ILE A 73 19.82 -7.98 10.63
N GLU A 74 18.97 -8.87 10.11
CA GLU A 74 19.00 -10.31 10.42
C GLU A 74 19.74 -11.12 9.34
N THR A 75 20.06 -10.49 8.20
CA THR A 75 20.74 -11.14 7.07
C THR A 75 22.22 -11.38 7.35
N SER A 76 22.65 -12.63 7.22
CA SER A 76 24.05 -13.01 7.40
C SER A 76 24.96 -12.41 6.32
N GLY A 77 26.08 -11.81 6.73
CA GLY A 77 27.06 -11.23 5.80
C GLY A 77 26.79 -9.77 5.42
N LEU A 78 25.64 -9.23 5.82
CA LEU A 78 25.33 -7.81 5.68
C LEU A 78 25.59 -7.07 7.00
N ARG A 79 25.89 -5.78 6.90
CA ARG A 79 26.05 -4.89 8.04
C ARG A 79 25.22 -3.64 7.83
N ILE A 80 24.61 -3.16 8.91
CA ILE A 80 23.90 -1.89 8.94
C ILE A 80 24.63 -0.92 9.87
N GLU A 81 24.82 0.31 9.42
CA GLU A 81 25.41 1.40 10.18
C GLU A 81 24.46 2.60 10.13
N LYS A 82 24.15 3.20 11.28
CA LYS A 82 23.45 4.49 11.33
C LYS A 82 24.47 5.58 10.98
N ILE A 83 24.25 6.30 9.88
CA ILE A 83 25.17 7.31 9.39
C ILE A 83 24.74 8.74 9.76
N ASN A 84 23.44 9.00 9.86
CA ASN A 84 22.89 10.25 10.35
C ASN A 84 21.70 10.00 11.30
N ASP A 85 21.51 10.89 12.27
CA ASP A 85 20.45 10.82 13.28
C ASP A 85 19.64 12.12 13.27
N GLY A 86 18.31 12.00 13.27
CA GLY A 86 17.40 13.13 13.39
C GLY A 86 17.40 14.10 12.21
N VAL A 87 17.63 13.60 10.99
CA VAL A 87 17.48 14.42 9.77
C VAL A 87 16.00 14.77 9.58
N ASN A 88 15.73 15.93 8.98
CA ASN A 88 14.35 16.30 8.66
C ASN A 88 13.81 15.32 7.61
N ALA A 89 12.54 14.96 7.75
CA ALA A 89 11.85 14.26 6.67
C ALA A 89 11.71 15.18 5.45
N GLU A 90 11.88 14.58 4.28
CA GLU A 90 11.40 15.16 3.04
C GLU A 90 9.94 14.69 2.84
N ASP A 91 9.25 15.28 1.89
CA ASP A 91 7.89 14.86 1.60
C ASP A 91 7.88 13.68 0.63
N VAL A 92 7.10 12.64 0.94
CA VAL A 92 7.09 11.36 0.20
C VAL A 92 5.68 10.84 0.00
N GLY A 93 5.46 10.19 -1.15
CA GLY A 93 4.17 9.61 -1.50
C GLY A 93 3.13 10.66 -1.86
N MET A 94 1.87 10.34 -1.58
CA MET A 94 0.71 11.19 -1.89
C MET A 94 0.70 12.53 -1.17
N ASP A 95 1.42 12.66 -0.06
CA ASP A 95 1.46 13.88 0.75
C ASP A 95 2.43 14.95 0.19
N ARG A 96 3.19 14.66 -0.89
CA ARG A 96 4.14 15.58 -1.55
C ARG A 96 3.53 16.95 -1.92
N GLU A 97 3.63 17.91 -1.01
CA GLU A 97 3.38 19.33 -1.27
C GLU A 97 4.71 20.10 -1.48
N GLU A 98 4.75 21.02 -2.45
CA GLU A 98 5.97 21.81 -2.77
C GLU A 98 6.42 22.74 -1.62
N THR A 99 5.65 22.82 -0.54
CA THR A 99 5.85 23.80 0.53
C THR A 99 5.68 23.17 1.91
N GLU A 100 6.81 23.15 2.62
CA GLU A 100 6.99 22.89 4.05
C GLU A 100 7.20 21.42 4.43
N SER A 101 8.49 21.10 4.68
CA SER A 101 8.88 19.95 5.48
C SER A 101 8.01 19.88 6.72
N THR A 102 7.52 18.69 7.08
CA THR A 102 6.97 18.44 8.41
C THR A 102 8.06 18.77 9.44
N GLU A 103 8.09 19.99 9.98
CA GLU A 103 9.22 20.51 10.77
C GLU A 103 9.55 19.64 12.00
N ASP A 104 8.60 18.78 12.38
CA ASP A 104 8.66 17.87 13.52
C ASP A 104 9.00 16.41 13.19
N LEU A 105 8.88 15.93 11.95
CA LEU A 105 9.23 14.53 11.65
C LEU A 105 10.73 14.35 11.45
N ARG A 106 11.29 13.41 12.21
CA ARG A 106 12.73 13.14 12.26
C ARG A 106 13.01 11.72 11.78
N LEU A 107 14.03 11.59 10.94
CA LEU A 107 14.45 10.31 10.37
C LEU A 107 15.87 9.94 10.82
N ASN A 108 16.14 8.65 10.88
CA ASN A 108 17.49 8.11 10.94
C ASN A 108 17.89 7.62 9.55
N GLU A 109 19.10 7.93 9.12
CA GLU A 109 19.66 7.43 7.87
C GLU A 109 20.62 6.29 8.16
N TYR A 110 20.48 5.20 7.41
CA TYR A 110 21.26 3.98 7.57
C TYR A 110 21.96 3.63 6.26
N LYS A 111 23.16 3.06 6.37
CA LYS A 111 23.92 2.49 5.26
C LYS A 111 24.00 0.98 5.43
N ILE A 112 23.68 0.24 4.37
CA ILE A 112 23.86 -1.20 4.28
C ILE A 112 25.16 -1.49 3.54
N THR A 113 26.03 -2.28 4.16
CA THR A 113 27.24 -2.81 3.53
C THR A 113 27.04 -4.28 3.17
N PHE A 114 27.31 -4.62 1.91
CA PHE A 114 27.21 -5.96 1.34
C PHE A 114 28.55 -6.37 0.70
N PRO A 115 28.79 -7.68 0.44
CA PRO A 115 30.03 -8.15 -0.16
C PRO A 115 30.28 -7.57 -1.56
N GLU A 116 31.48 -7.07 -1.85
CA GLU A 116 31.85 -6.45 -3.13
C GLU A 116 31.61 -7.34 -4.37
N ASN A 117 31.61 -8.67 -4.19
CA ASN A 117 31.42 -9.64 -5.25
C ASN A 117 29.97 -10.20 -5.31
N HIS A 118 29.00 -9.52 -4.68
CA HIS A 118 27.59 -9.90 -4.78
C HIS A 118 27.12 -9.84 -6.23
N LYS A 119 26.25 -10.77 -6.62
CA LYS A 119 25.70 -10.88 -7.97
C LYS A 119 24.21 -11.16 -7.89
N GLY A 120 23.45 -10.58 -8.82
CA GLY A 120 22.00 -10.64 -8.80
C GLY A 120 21.39 -9.83 -7.65
N ASP A 121 20.10 -10.05 -7.42
CA ASP A 121 19.34 -9.31 -6.43
C ASP A 121 19.87 -9.53 -5.01
N LEU A 122 19.78 -8.50 -4.17
CA LEU A 122 20.18 -8.54 -2.77
C LEU A 122 18.93 -8.68 -1.90
N ILE A 123 18.88 -9.73 -1.10
CA ILE A 123 17.79 -9.94 -0.13
C ILE A 123 18.25 -9.41 1.23
N VAL A 124 17.50 -8.45 1.78
CA VAL A 124 17.77 -7.83 3.07
C VAL A 124 16.59 -8.07 4.01
N ASN A 125 16.81 -8.91 4.99
CA ASN A 125 15.92 -9.08 6.14
C ASN A 125 16.23 -8.03 7.22
N LEU A 126 15.32 -7.08 7.39
CA LEU A 126 15.34 -6.08 8.45
C LEU A 126 14.31 -6.40 9.52
N ARG A 127 14.66 -6.06 10.76
CA ARG A 127 13.75 -6.09 11.90
C ARG A 127 13.81 -4.74 12.58
N TYR A 128 12.67 -4.10 12.74
CA TYR A 128 12.60 -2.81 13.40
C TYR A 128 11.33 -2.65 14.24
N SER A 129 11.43 -1.86 15.30
CA SER A 129 10.33 -1.64 16.22
C SER A 129 10.45 -0.32 16.94
N GLY A 130 9.33 0.24 17.37
CA GLY A 130 9.29 1.48 18.11
C GLY A 130 7.87 1.94 18.36
N LYS A 131 7.73 3.21 18.73
CA LYS A 131 6.44 3.87 18.93
C LYS A 131 6.18 4.90 17.85
N ILE A 132 4.93 5.00 17.42
CA ILE A 132 4.47 5.99 16.44
C ILE A 132 3.20 6.61 17.02
N GLU A 133 3.32 7.86 17.46
CA GLU A 133 2.29 8.58 18.23
C GLU A 133 2.22 10.06 17.82
N SER A 134 2.47 10.36 16.55
CA SER A 134 2.39 11.73 16.05
C SER A 134 0.97 12.26 16.24
N PRO A 135 0.79 13.49 16.75
CA PRO A 135 -0.53 14.05 17.00
C PRO A 135 -1.33 14.23 15.70
N ILE A 136 -2.64 14.40 15.86
CA ILE A 136 -3.51 14.87 14.77
C ILE A 136 -3.56 16.39 14.88
N GLU A 137 -3.13 17.08 13.84
CA GLU A 137 -3.04 18.53 13.81
C GLU A 137 -3.86 19.11 12.65
N GLN A 138 -4.29 20.36 12.80
CA GLN A 138 -4.91 21.12 11.72
C GLN A 138 -3.86 22.08 11.17
N SER A 139 -3.43 21.88 9.93
CA SER A 139 -2.58 22.85 9.24
C SER A 139 -3.38 24.12 8.90
N GLU A 140 -2.68 25.26 8.77
CA GLU A 140 -3.32 26.55 8.45
C GLU A 140 -4.10 26.49 7.11
N GLU A 141 -3.61 25.71 6.15
CA GLU A 141 -4.26 25.49 4.84
C GLU A 141 -5.51 24.60 4.94
N ASN A 142 -5.47 23.58 5.80
CA ASN A 142 -6.60 22.70 6.06
C ASN A 142 -7.66 23.31 7.00
N TYR A 143 -7.36 24.40 7.71
CA TYR A 143 -8.31 25.09 8.58
C TYR A 143 -9.58 25.54 7.83
N ALA A 144 -9.45 26.00 6.59
CA ALA A 144 -10.59 26.41 5.76
C ALA A 144 -11.43 25.21 5.27
N ARG A 145 -10.81 24.03 5.13
CA ARG A 145 -11.47 22.78 4.71
C ARG A 145 -11.97 21.94 5.90
N GLY A 146 -11.52 22.26 7.12
CA GLY A 146 -11.82 21.53 8.35
C GLY A 146 -11.12 20.18 8.44
N PHE A 147 -10.06 19.95 7.65
CA PHE A 147 -9.30 18.71 7.66
C PHE A 147 -8.19 18.74 8.70
N SER A 148 -7.75 17.55 9.09
CA SER A 148 -6.60 17.36 9.97
C SER A 148 -5.68 16.33 9.35
N GLU A 149 -4.43 16.32 9.77
CA GLU A 149 -3.40 15.43 9.27
C GLU A 149 -2.58 14.87 10.43
N SER A 150 -1.90 13.76 10.15
CA SER A 150 -0.91 13.19 11.06
C SER A 150 0.14 12.50 10.21
N PRO A 151 1.45 12.72 10.47
CA PRO A 151 2.49 11.94 9.81
C PRO A 151 2.36 10.44 10.06
N GLY A 152 1.69 10.02 11.14
CA GLY A 152 1.47 8.61 11.46
C GLY A 152 1.10 8.43 12.93
N ILE A 153 0.09 7.60 13.18
CA ILE A 153 -0.45 7.41 14.52
C ILE A 153 -0.86 5.95 14.75
N ILE A 154 -0.46 5.40 15.90
CA ILE A 154 -0.94 4.14 16.45
C ILE A 154 -1.56 4.45 17.81
N ALA A 155 -2.88 4.33 17.92
CA ALA A 155 -3.60 4.60 19.15
C ALA A 155 -4.82 3.70 19.28
N ASP A 156 -5.41 3.61 20.48
CA ASP A 156 -6.64 2.82 20.72
C ASP A 156 -7.82 3.25 19.83
N ILE A 157 -7.84 4.52 19.41
CA ILE A 157 -8.86 5.02 18.49
C ILE A 157 -8.67 4.49 17.05
N GLY A 158 -7.45 4.17 16.64
CA GLY A 158 -7.15 3.67 15.29
C GLY A 158 -5.67 3.77 14.93
N ILE A 159 -5.35 3.18 13.78
CA ILE A 159 -4.01 3.17 13.18
C ILE A 159 -4.09 3.85 11.82
N TYR A 160 -3.16 4.76 11.58
CA TYR A 160 -2.85 5.33 10.27
C TYR A 160 -1.33 5.35 10.12
N LEU A 161 -0.82 4.57 9.16
CA LEU A 161 0.58 4.63 8.71
C LEU A 161 0.58 4.78 7.19
N ALA A 162 1.43 5.68 6.70
CA ALA A 162 1.56 6.05 5.29
C ALA A 162 3.05 6.31 4.96
N GLY A 163 3.35 6.70 3.73
CA GLY A 163 4.67 7.13 3.29
C GLY A 163 5.22 8.26 4.16
N SER A 164 4.37 9.24 4.50
CA SER A 164 4.70 10.34 5.42
C SER A 164 5.09 9.87 6.83
N THR A 165 4.83 8.62 7.20
CA THR A 165 5.31 8.07 8.48
C THR A 165 6.75 7.58 8.42
N TYR A 166 7.30 7.29 7.23
CA TYR A 166 8.57 6.58 7.06
C TYR A 166 8.65 5.30 7.92
N TRP A 167 7.54 4.55 7.99
CA TRP A 167 7.46 3.29 8.74
C TRP A 167 7.99 2.08 7.94
N ILE A 168 8.21 2.26 6.64
CA ILE A 168 8.93 1.33 5.76
C ILE A 168 10.27 1.98 5.37
N PRO A 169 11.37 1.21 5.27
CA PRO A 169 12.66 1.73 4.78
C PRO A 169 12.53 2.40 3.40
N HIS A 170 12.83 3.70 3.33
CA HIS A 170 12.80 4.46 2.08
C HIS A 170 14.21 4.52 1.48
N PHE A 171 14.40 3.92 0.30
CA PHE A 171 15.70 3.85 -0.40
C PHE A 171 15.86 4.95 -1.47
N ASN A 172 14.78 5.24 -2.19
CA ASN A 172 14.71 6.22 -3.26
C ASN A 172 13.23 6.54 -3.57
N ASP A 173 13.01 7.41 -4.56
CA ASP A 173 11.68 7.81 -5.01
C ASP A 173 11.12 6.93 -6.14
N GLU A 174 11.72 5.76 -6.39
CA GLU A 174 11.20 4.83 -7.38
C GLU A 174 10.01 4.04 -6.80
N LEU A 175 9.09 3.64 -7.68
CA LEU A 175 7.97 2.80 -7.28
C LEU A 175 8.46 1.42 -6.82
N PHE A 176 7.74 0.82 -5.89
CA PHE A 176 8.02 -0.51 -5.38
C PHE A 176 6.75 -1.34 -5.28
N THR A 177 6.91 -2.64 -5.02
CA THR A 177 5.79 -3.56 -4.80
C THR A 177 5.87 -4.14 -3.40
N PHE A 178 4.75 -4.60 -2.84
CA PHE A 178 4.79 -5.16 -1.50
C PHE A 178 3.68 -6.19 -1.25
N ASN A 179 3.94 -7.06 -0.28
CA ASN A 179 2.94 -7.85 0.41
C ASN A 179 2.95 -7.45 1.88
N LEU A 180 1.77 -7.28 2.48
CA LEU A 180 1.62 -6.87 3.86
C LEU A 180 0.79 -7.88 4.64
N LYS A 181 1.45 -8.59 5.56
CA LYS A 181 0.79 -9.35 6.62
C LYS A 181 0.75 -8.51 7.89
N SER A 182 -0.45 -8.12 8.30
CA SER A 182 -0.66 -7.39 9.54
C SER A 182 -1.16 -8.33 10.64
N SER A 183 -0.82 -8.00 11.88
CA SER A 183 -1.46 -8.60 13.05
C SER A 183 -1.83 -7.53 14.06
N THR A 184 -3.11 -7.46 14.42
CA THR A 184 -3.71 -6.48 15.33
C THR A 184 -4.49 -7.19 16.45
N PRO A 185 -5.00 -6.50 17.48
CA PRO A 185 -5.89 -7.13 18.48
C PRO A 185 -7.13 -7.77 17.83
N ALA A 186 -7.68 -8.82 18.43
CA ALA A 186 -8.95 -9.39 17.96
C ALA A 186 -10.06 -8.33 17.87
N GLY A 187 -10.93 -8.44 16.86
CA GLY A 187 -11.98 -7.47 16.58
C GLY A 187 -11.55 -6.26 15.73
N TRP A 188 -10.25 -6.01 15.60
CA TRP A 188 -9.73 -5.03 14.66
C TRP A 188 -9.70 -5.61 13.24
N ARG A 189 -9.78 -4.76 12.23
CA ARG A 189 -9.55 -5.09 10.82
C ARG A 189 -8.53 -4.12 10.25
N THR A 190 -7.66 -4.59 9.36
CA THR A 190 -6.73 -3.70 8.66
C THR A 190 -7.11 -3.54 7.20
N VAL A 191 -6.84 -2.37 6.64
CA VAL A 191 -6.99 -2.07 5.22
C VAL A 191 -5.65 -1.57 4.69
N SER A 192 -5.25 -2.09 3.54
CA SER A 192 -4.09 -1.67 2.78
C SER A 192 -4.44 -1.68 1.28
N GLN A 193 -3.46 -1.37 0.44
CA GLN A 193 -3.60 -1.48 -1.00
C GLN A 193 -3.76 -2.94 -1.45
N GLY A 194 -4.27 -3.12 -2.67
CA GLY A 194 -4.25 -4.41 -3.36
C GLY A 194 -5.34 -5.41 -2.94
N THR A 195 -5.03 -6.70 -3.05
CA THR A 195 -5.98 -7.80 -2.84
C THR A 195 -5.86 -8.36 -1.44
N ARG A 196 -6.98 -8.49 -0.70
CA ARG A 196 -6.97 -9.24 0.55
C ARG A 196 -7.02 -10.74 0.27
N VAL A 197 -5.95 -11.46 0.61
CA VAL A 197 -5.86 -12.92 0.42
C VAL A 197 -6.11 -13.69 1.72
N LYS A 198 -6.09 -13.02 2.86
CA LYS A 198 -6.36 -13.61 4.17
C LYS A 198 -7.01 -12.61 5.12
N ASN A 199 -7.96 -13.11 5.90
CA ASN A 199 -8.66 -12.42 7.00
C ASN A 199 -9.05 -13.52 8.00
N GLU A 200 -8.39 -13.58 9.15
CA GLU A 200 -8.72 -14.56 10.20
C GLU A 200 -8.37 -14.06 11.60
N ASP A 201 -9.11 -14.54 12.61
CA ASP A 201 -8.71 -14.40 14.01
C ASP A 201 -7.86 -15.61 14.44
N LEU A 202 -6.67 -15.36 14.97
CA LEU A 202 -5.69 -16.36 15.42
C LEU A 202 -5.09 -15.94 16.76
N ASN A 203 -5.19 -16.80 17.78
CA ASN A 203 -4.56 -16.59 19.10
C ASN A 203 -4.83 -15.19 19.70
N GLU A 204 -6.10 -14.79 19.78
CA GLU A 204 -6.54 -13.48 20.31
C GLU A 204 -6.08 -12.25 19.50
N ARG A 205 -5.57 -12.49 18.29
CA ARG A 205 -5.19 -11.46 17.33
C ARG A 205 -5.97 -11.61 16.04
N HIS A 206 -6.17 -10.50 15.34
CA HIS A 206 -6.63 -10.51 13.97
C HIS A 206 -5.43 -10.52 13.02
N VAL A 207 -5.54 -11.22 11.90
CA VAL A 207 -4.51 -11.30 10.84
C VAL A 207 -5.15 -11.07 9.49
N ASP A 208 -4.72 -10.00 8.83
CA ASP A 208 -5.01 -9.73 7.42
C ASP A 208 -3.73 -9.92 6.58
N VAL A 209 -3.88 -10.36 5.33
CA VAL A 209 -2.79 -10.38 4.34
C VAL A 209 -3.27 -9.69 3.07
N TRP A 210 -2.50 -8.69 2.66
CA TRP A 210 -2.72 -7.84 1.49
C TRP A 210 -1.60 -8.06 0.49
N GLU A 211 -1.95 -8.37 -0.76
CA GLU A 211 -1.01 -8.51 -1.88
C GLU A 211 -1.14 -7.31 -2.82
N SER A 212 -0.04 -6.57 -3.01
CA SER A 212 0.03 -5.37 -3.85
C SER A 212 1.11 -5.54 -4.92
N PRO A 213 0.83 -6.32 -5.99
CA PRO A 213 1.78 -6.55 -7.07
C PRO A 213 1.93 -5.36 -8.03
N GLU A 214 1.01 -4.40 -8.00
CA GLU A 214 1.13 -3.17 -8.77
C GLU A 214 2.19 -2.24 -8.15
N PRO A 215 2.98 -1.51 -8.95
CA PRO A 215 3.95 -0.53 -8.44
C PRO A 215 3.26 0.62 -7.68
N MET A 216 3.77 0.94 -6.49
CA MET A 216 3.22 1.94 -5.56
C MET A 216 4.33 2.88 -5.05
N GLU A 217 3.95 4.07 -4.61
CA GLU A 217 4.87 5.05 -3.97
C GLU A 217 5.04 4.83 -2.47
N GLU A 218 4.10 4.16 -1.82
CA GLU A 218 4.05 4.04 -0.36
C GLU A 218 3.25 2.81 0.10
N VAL A 219 3.33 2.48 1.38
CA VAL A 219 2.53 1.41 2.02
C VAL A 219 1.59 2.03 3.04
N PHE A 220 0.29 1.85 2.84
CA PHE A 220 -0.71 2.23 3.83
C PHE A 220 -1.03 1.05 4.75
N LEU A 221 -1.11 1.33 6.06
CA LEU A 221 -1.71 0.41 7.03
C LEU A 221 -2.74 1.19 7.85
N ILE A 222 -4.00 1.02 7.50
CA ILE A 222 -5.14 1.58 8.24
C ILE A 222 -5.75 0.48 9.08
N ALA A 223 -6.07 0.73 10.35
CA ALA A 223 -6.78 -0.26 11.15
C ALA A 223 -7.62 0.36 12.27
N ALA A 224 -8.74 -0.29 12.55
CA ALA A 224 -9.63 0.02 13.68
C ALA A 224 -10.56 -1.18 13.93
N GLU A 225 -11.45 -1.05 14.91
CA GLU A 225 -12.60 -1.93 15.11
C GLU A 225 -13.68 -1.65 14.04
N PHE A 226 -13.40 -2.07 12.80
CA PHE A 226 -14.32 -1.89 11.69
C PHE A 226 -15.39 -2.98 11.62
N THR A 227 -16.60 -2.56 11.26
CA THR A 227 -17.62 -3.40 10.65
C THR A 227 -17.47 -3.35 9.14
N GLU A 228 -17.35 -4.52 8.52
CA GLU A 228 -17.08 -4.67 7.10
C GLU A 228 -18.35 -5.06 6.32
N TYR A 229 -18.48 -4.47 5.13
CA TYR A 229 -19.48 -4.81 4.13
C TYR A 229 -18.77 -4.90 2.78
N ASP A 230 -19.11 -5.89 1.96
CA ASP A 230 -18.51 -6.05 0.65
C ASP A 230 -19.52 -6.54 -0.40
N TYR A 231 -19.19 -6.26 -1.66
CA TYR A 231 -19.95 -6.73 -2.81
C TYR A 231 -19.05 -6.81 -4.05
N THR A 232 -19.19 -7.87 -4.85
CA THR A 232 -18.41 -8.05 -6.08
C THR A 232 -19.03 -7.29 -7.26
N VAL A 233 -18.23 -6.41 -7.88
CA VAL A 233 -18.55 -5.64 -9.08
C VAL A 233 -17.68 -6.12 -10.24
N GLY A 234 -18.15 -7.15 -10.95
CA GLY A 234 -17.38 -7.76 -12.03
C GLY A 234 -16.11 -8.43 -11.51
N ALA A 235 -14.93 -7.90 -11.86
CA ALA A 235 -13.63 -8.39 -11.39
C ALA A 235 -13.11 -7.64 -10.14
N VAL A 236 -13.83 -6.61 -9.68
CA VAL A 236 -13.42 -5.74 -8.57
C VAL A 236 -14.29 -6.03 -7.36
N THR A 237 -13.69 -6.08 -6.18
CA THR A 237 -14.45 -6.14 -4.92
C THR A 237 -14.66 -4.73 -4.37
N ALA A 238 -15.90 -4.28 -4.29
CA ALA A 238 -16.26 -3.07 -3.56
C ALA A 238 -16.36 -3.42 -2.07
N MET A 239 -15.74 -2.61 -1.22
CA MET A 239 -15.74 -2.81 0.23
C MET A 239 -16.11 -1.51 0.96
N THR A 240 -16.63 -1.64 2.17
CA THR A 240 -16.87 -0.52 3.07
C THR A 240 -16.51 -0.93 4.50
N PHE A 241 -15.66 -0.16 5.15
CA PHE A 241 -15.21 -0.35 6.52
C PHE A 241 -15.71 0.81 7.37
N LEU A 242 -16.69 0.53 8.24
CA LEU A 242 -17.29 1.52 9.13
C LEU A 242 -16.91 1.25 10.57
N ARG A 243 -16.53 2.29 11.30
CA ARG A 243 -16.25 2.25 12.74
C ARG A 243 -17.54 2.08 13.56
N THR A 244 -18.64 2.65 13.06
CA THR A 244 -19.98 2.43 13.61
C THR A 244 -20.83 1.66 12.59
N PRO A 245 -21.41 0.50 12.94
CA PRO A 245 -22.25 -0.27 12.02
C PRO A 245 -23.41 0.56 11.45
N ASP A 246 -23.45 0.72 10.12
CA ASP A 246 -24.56 1.34 9.39
C ASP A 246 -24.69 0.68 8.00
N GLU A 247 -25.48 -0.39 7.93
CA GLU A 247 -25.68 -1.16 6.70
C GLU A 247 -26.31 -0.32 5.58
N ALA A 248 -27.20 0.62 5.91
CA ALA A 248 -27.84 1.47 4.92
C ALA A 248 -26.84 2.46 4.28
N LEU A 249 -25.92 2.99 5.08
CA LEU A 249 -24.82 3.82 4.58
C LEU A 249 -23.86 3.00 3.73
N ALA A 250 -23.44 1.82 4.21
CA ALA A 250 -22.54 0.94 3.48
C ALA A 250 -23.10 0.55 2.11
N ASN A 251 -24.38 0.14 2.05
CA ASN A 251 -25.03 -0.22 0.79
C ASN A 251 -25.05 0.93 -0.22
N LYS A 252 -25.28 2.18 0.22
CA LYS A 252 -25.21 3.34 -0.68
C LYS A 252 -23.82 3.50 -1.30
N TYR A 253 -22.77 3.33 -0.51
CA TYR A 253 -21.40 3.41 -1.00
C TYR A 253 -21.07 2.26 -1.94
N LEU A 254 -21.39 1.01 -1.58
CA LEU A 254 -21.18 -0.15 -2.44
C LEU A 254 -21.90 -0.01 -3.80
N GLU A 255 -23.17 0.43 -3.80
CA GLU A 255 -23.93 0.69 -5.03
C GLU A 255 -23.31 1.82 -5.87
N THR A 256 -22.87 2.88 -5.20
CA THR A 256 -22.26 4.05 -5.83
C THR A 256 -20.90 3.68 -6.44
N THR A 257 -20.07 2.90 -5.75
CA THR A 257 -18.83 2.32 -6.29
C THR A 257 -19.14 1.54 -7.55
N ALA A 258 -20.14 0.65 -7.52
CA ALA A 258 -20.48 -0.17 -8.68
C ALA A 258 -20.86 0.66 -9.92
N GLN A 259 -21.65 1.71 -9.73
CA GLN A 259 -22.09 2.60 -10.80
C GLN A 259 -20.92 3.39 -11.40
N TYR A 260 -20.13 4.06 -10.57
CA TYR A 260 -19.03 4.90 -11.04
C TYR A 260 -17.85 4.08 -11.59
N LEU A 261 -17.56 2.90 -11.01
CA LEU A 261 -16.55 2.00 -11.53
C LEU A 261 -16.87 1.58 -12.96
N GLU A 262 -18.12 1.17 -13.23
CA GLU A 262 -18.52 0.78 -14.59
C GLU A 262 -18.50 1.97 -15.55
N MET A 263 -18.95 3.15 -15.10
CA MET A 263 -18.88 4.37 -15.90
C MET A 263 -17.44 4.72 -16.29
N TYR A 264 -16.52 4.78 -15.32
CA TYR A 264 -15.11 5.08 -15.58
C TYR A 264 -14.43 4.00 -16.41
N ARG A 265 -14.81 2.73 -16.24
CA ARG A 265 -14.30 1.64 -17.07
C ARG A 265 -14.62 1.83 -18.55
N GLN A 266 -15.81 2.36 -18.86
CA GLN A 266 -16.22 2.66 -20.24
C GLN A 266 -15.56 3.93 -20.79
N LEU A 267 -15.26 4.91 -19.94
CA LEU A 267 -14.71 6.20 -20.35
C LEU A 267 -13.18 6.20 -20.45
N VAL A 268 -12.49 5.54 -19.52
CA VAL A 268 -11.03 5.62 -19.33
C VAL A 268 -10.35 4.31 -19.73
N GLY A 269 -10.84 3.17 -19.24
CA GLY A 269 -10.27 1.86 -19.49
C GLY A 269 -10.40 0.92 -18.28
N PRO A 270 -9.80 -0.28 -18.32
CA PRO A 270 -9.84 -1.21 -17.20
C PRO A 270 -9.43 -0.56 -15.86
N TYR A 271 -10.11 -0.93 -14.78
CA TYR A 271 -9.72 -0.48 -13.43
C TYR A 271 -8.38 -1.16 -13.05
N PRO A 272 -7.40 -0.41 -12.52
CA PRO A 272 -6.04 -0.93 -12.34
C PRO A 272 -5.84 -1.86 -11.13
N PHE A 273 -6.82 -1.94 -10.22
CA PHE A 273 -6.73 -2.75 -9.01
C PHE A 273 -7.83 -3.82 -8.95
N THR A 274 -7.77 -4.69 -7.94
CA THR A 274 -8.75 -5.76 -7.69
C THR A 274 -9.82 -5.39 -6.66
N LYS A 275 -9.63 -4.29 -5.93
CA LYS A 275 -10.50 -3.79 -4.86
C LYS A 275 -10.66 -2.28 -4.96
N PHE A 276 -11.84 -1.78 -4.60
CA PHE A 276 -12.01 -0.40 -4.13
C PHE A 276 -12.75 -0.39 -2.79
N ALA A 277 -12.18 0.25 -1.76
CA ALA A 277 -12.83 0.34 -0.45
C ALA A 277 -13.13 1.78 -0.04
N LEU A 278 -14.30 2.02 0.56
CA LEU A 278 -14.49 3.15 1.47
C LEU A 278 -14.00 2.74 2.86
N VAL A 279 -13.16 3.57 3.48
CA VAL A 279 -12.71 3.40 4.86
C VAL A 279 -13.08 4.63 5.68
N GLU A 280 -13.82 4.43 6.77
CA GLU A 280 -14.18 5.49 7.71
C GLU A 280 -12.99 5.83 8.63
N ASN A 281 -12.55 7.08 8.58
CA ASN A 281 -11.45 7.58 9.39
C ASN A 281 -11.92 8.10 10.76
N PHE A 282 -10.99 8.21 11.71
CA PHE A 282 -11.25 8.77 13.04
C PHE A 282 -10.98 10.27 13.18
N TRP A 283 -10.61 10.94 12.08
CA TRP A 283 -10.66 12.39 11.91
C TRP A 283 -11.15 12.75 10.51
N GLU A 284 -11.46 14.03 10.26
CA GLU A 284 -12.04 14.44 8.98
C GLU A 284 -10.96 14.50 7.87
N THR A 285 -11.11 13.66 6.86
CA THR A 285 -10.20 13.52 5.71
C THR A 285 -10.94 13.34 4.39
N GLY A 286 -10.20 13.55 3.30
CA GLY A 286 -10.65 13.33 1.91
C GLY A 286 -9.54 12.71 1.06
N TYR A 287 -9.01 11.55 1.46
CA TYR A 287 -7.83 10.95 0.80
C TYR A 287 -8.22 9.88 -0.24
N GLY A 288 -7.67 9.98 -1.45
CA GLY A 288 -7.88 9.06 -2.57
C GLY A 288 -6.71 8.11 -2.79
N MET A 289 -6.58 7.06 -1.97
CA MET A 289 -5.45 6.13 -1.95
C MET A 289 -5.53 5.07 -3.08
N PRO A 290 -4.43 4.36 -3.42
CA PRO A 290 -4.50 3.26 -4.37
C PRO A 290 -5.38 2.14 -3.83
N SER A 291 -6.44 1.79 -4.57
CA SER A 291 -7.46 0.78 -4.24
C SER A 291 -8.42 1.08 -3.06
N PHE A 292 -8.38 2.28 -2.46
CA PHE A 292 -9.36 2.67 -1.43
C PHE A 292 -9.36 4.19 -1.17
N THR A 293 -10.34 4.68 -0.43
CA THR A 293 -10.39 6.07 0.04
C THR A 293 -10.61 6.10 1.54
N LEU A 294 -9.94 7.03 2.22
CA LEU A 294 -10.02 7.25 3.66
C LEU A 294 -10.75 8.57 3.94
N LEU A 295 -12.00 8.47 4.37
CA LEU A 295 -12.90 9.62 4.52
C LEU A 295 -13.35 9.80 5.96
N GLY A 296 -13.50 11.06 6.36
CA GLY A 296 -13.95 11.43 7.69
C GLY A 296 -15.34 10.93 8.09
N GLU A 297 -15.53 10.69 9.38
CA GLU A 297 -16.80 10.25 9.97
C GLU A 297 -17.97 11.14 9.54
N LYS A 298 -17.86 12.47 9.65
CA LYS A 298 -18.98 13.34 9.26
C LYS A 298 -19.14 13.41 7.75
N ILE A 299 -18.02 13.46 7.02
CA ILE A 299 -18.00 13.59 5.55
C ILE A 299 -18.77 12.44 4.90
N ILE A 300 -18.57 11.19 5.34
CA ILE A 300 -19.24 10.05 4.71
C ILE A 300 -20.77 10.06 4.89
N ARG A 301 -21.29 10.85 5.83
CA ARG A 301 -22.73 10.94 6.10
C ARG A 301 -23.41 12.07 5.33
N PHE A 302 -22.66 12.90 4.61
CA PHE A 302 -23.25 13.94 3.76
C PHE A 302 -23.75 13.38 2.42
N PRO A 303 -25.05 13.52 2.09
CA PRO A 303 -25.62 12.88 0.90
C PRO A 303 -24.96 13.29 -0.42
N PHE A 304 -24.46 14.52 -0.53
CA PHE A 304 -23.86 15.03 -1.76
C PHE A 304 -22.51 14.39 -2.08
N ILE A 305 -21.78 13.89 -1.08
CA ILE A 305 -20.43 13.31 -1.26
C ILE A 305 -20.44 12.11 -2.20
N LEU A 306 -21.52 11.30 -2.16
CA LEU A 306 -21.71 10.15 -3.06
C LEU A 306 -21.66 10.53 -4.55
N HIS A 307 -21.95 11.78 -4.89
CA HIS A 307 -22.02 12.25 -6.27
C HIS A 307 -21.10 13.44 -6.56
N SER A 308 -20.21 13.79 -5.62
CA SER A 308 -19.21 14.85 -5.79
C SER A 308 -17.80 14.32 -5.52
N SER A 309 -17.39 14.23 -4.26
CA SER A 309 -16.01 13.91 -3.88
C SER A 309 -15.73 12.42 -3.94
N TYR A 310 -16.67 11.56 -3.54
CA TYR A 310 -16.45 10.12 -3.58
C TYR A 310 -16.09 9.57 -4.97
N PRO A 311 -16.79 9.94 -6.08
CA PRO A 311 -16.37 9.50 -7.41
C PRO A 311 -15.04 10.13 -7.85
N HIS A 312 -14.66 11.31 -7.34
CA HIS A 312 -13.34 11.90 -7.56
C HIS A 312 -12.24 11.02 -6.93
N GLU A 313 -12.42 10.57 -5.68
CA GLU A 313 -11.48 9.66 -5.01
C GLU A 313 -11.35 8.32 -5.74
N LEU A 314 -12.46 7.78 -6.26
CA LEU A 314 -12.41 6.59 -7.11
C LEU A 314 -11.61 6.85 -8.39
N LEU A 315 -11.78 8.01 -9.03
CA LEU A 315 -11.09 8.35 -10.28
C LEU A 315 -9.58 8.47 -10.11
N HIS A 316 -9.09 8.86 -8.92
CA HIS A 316 -7.66 8.90 -8.61
C HIS A 316 -6.94 7.56 -8.81
N ASN A 317 -7.68 6.45 -8.81
CA ASN A 317 -7.12 5.13 -9.04
C ASN A 317 -6.56 4.98 -10.47
N TRP A 318 -7.14 5.67 -11.47
CA TRP A 318 -6.53 5.77 -12.79
C TRP A 318 -5.46 6.86 -12.85
N TRP A 319 -5.74 8.03 -12.28
CA TRP A 319 -4.89 9.23 -12.37
C TRP A 319 -4.37 9.64 -10.99
N GLY A 320 -3.07 9.45 -10.75
CA GLY A 320 -2.45 9.66 -9.44
C GLY A 320 -1.97 8.36 -8.81
N ASN A 321 -2.74 7.27 -8.90
CA ASN A 321 -2.39 5.98 -8.29
C ASN A 321 -2.05 4.87 -9.31
N SER A 322 -2.09 5.15 -10.61
CA SER A 322 -1.71 4.17 -11.65
C SER A 322 -0.94 4.86 -12.78
N VAL A 323 -1.39 6.05 -13.18
CA VAL A 323 -0.58 7.00 -13.92
C VAL A 323 -0.09 8.07 -12.93
N TYR A 324 1.14 7.91 -12.45
CA TYR A 324 1.83 8.83 -11.55
C TYR A 324 2.33 10.08 -12.29
N VAL A 325 2.58 11.17 -11.57
CA VAL A 325 3.09 12.43 -12.13
C VAL A 325 4.61 12.40 -12.20
N ASP A 326 5.20 12.57 -13.37
CA ASP A 326 6.61 12.96 -13.50
C ASP A 326 6.70 14.47 -13.23
N PHE A 327 7.11 14.86 -12.02
CA PHE A 327 7.18 16.28 -11.64
C PHE A 327 8.22 17.08 -12.44
N GLU A 328 9.25 16.44 -13.02
CA GLU A 328 10.25 17.14 -13.82
C GLU A 328 9.76 17.43 -15.24
N LYS A 329 9.02 16.48 -15.85
CA LYS A 329 8.71 16.49 -17.28
C LYS A 329 7.23 16.51 -17.62
N GLY A 330 6.36 16.23 -16.65
CA GLY A 330 4.96 15.94 -16.86
C GLY A 330 4.73 14.58 -17.53
N ASN A 331 3.46 14.18 -17.59
CA ASN A 331 3.00 12.90 -18.14
C ASN A 331 2.71 12.94 -19.64
#